data_AF-D3SNA5-F1
#
_entry.id   AF-D3SNA5-F1
#
_cell.length_a   1.000
_cell.length_b   1.000
_cell.length_c   1.000
_cell.angle_alpha   90.00
_cell.angle_beta   90.00
_cell.angle_gamma   90.00
#
_symmetry.space_group_name_H-M   'P 1'
#
loop_
_entity.id
_entity.type
_entity.pdbx_description
1 polymer ?
#
loop_
_entity_poly.entity_id
_entity_poly.type
_entity_poly.pdbx_seq_one_letter_code
_entity_poly.pdbx_strand_id
1 'polypeptide(L)'
;MWSFSEIEERHFEVLLWSGKMDDLLDEVMREFYSLPAKSQFNLVWYIKEKRVHPSVNLMAEVWEVPEEDVEAWLNGPYRLFLVPVVDEKGEAHLVKGLSVKGAGQSIITNQKHLLKYMKELKEFLKEGFGLFFEEDIKGESFLLPAAVSLYIENPPEDAVFTGRVDREGKIYTVDNISKKRKAAQKEGKRLIDSSGIKSLQELKEWCDAKEHHVPFMVTTKGSEDWLSKWRDFLSYMKDSENIVRKLEIINGITAEDLVLYTEQLPKGDWTKYMMDFYRKLTDVEKRLKGKVIFHLAIDGPASFAFGLGILFGSQKPFTVYHYQNGKYYPIEVENVRELKQRMELSEITLKWSLESRDDRLAVVIDLAHHTSIGTVKAYIDDGMSLLHVEHPHKGNLKVEEISQIARQCASLLQEIRTERDYKEFHFFFSSPVVFAFMLGVAFGHYSPGYIYQYFDGTYVKVLDISHLKAIREGKNLALSGETKTP
;
A
#
# COMPACT_ATOMS: atom_id res chain seq x y z
N MET A 1 30.47 38.08 30.38
CA MET A 1 29.48 37.02 30.16
C MET A 1 29.73 36.54 28.74
N TRP A 2 29.97 35.23 28.52
CA TRP A 2 30.19 34.68 27.18
C TRP A 2 28.87 34.74 26.40
N SER A 3 28.90 35.08 25.11
CA SER A 3 27.70 34.97 24.26
C SER A 3 27.69 33.62 23.55
N PHE A 4 26.55 32.93 23.62
CA PHE A 4 26.37 31.64 22.92
C PHE A 4 26.30 31.83 21.40
N SER A 5 25.97 33.03 20.93
CA SER A 5 25.97 33.38 19.51
C SER A 5 27.37 33.38 18.87
N GLU A 6 28.43 33.49 19.68
CA GLU A 6 29.83 33.45 19.21
C GLU A 6 30.36 32.01 19.04
N ILE A 7 29.64 31.01 19.55
CA ILE A 7 30.02 29.60 19.41
C ILE A 7 29.73 29.15 17.98
N GLU A 8 30.74 28.60 17.31
CA GLU A 8 30.58 28.00 15.98
C GLU A 8 29.47 26.93 16.00
N GLU A 9 28.53 26.99 15.03
CA GLU A 9 27.30 26.18 15.02
C GLU A 9 27.54 24.68 15.25
N ARG A 10 28.59 24.11 14.65
CA ARG A 10 28.95 22.70 14.83
C ARG A 10 29.32 22.37 16.28
N HIS A 11 30.00 23.28 16.97
CA HIS A 11 30.41 23.09 18.36
C HIS A 11 29.22 23.28 19.29
N PHE A 12 28.36 24.25 18.99
CA PHE A 12 27.10 24.45 19.71
C PHE A 12 26.24 23.17 19.65
N GLU A 13 26.05 22.60 18.46
CA GLU A 13 25.30 21.36 18.27
C GLU A 13 25.90 20.19 19.07
N VAL A 14 27.21 19.98 19.00
CA VAL A 14 27.89 18.91 19.75
C VAL A 14 27.75 19.11 21.27
N LEU A 15 27.94 20.33 21.76
CA LEU A 15 27.83 20.64 23.19
C LEU A 15 26.40 20.39 23.69
N LEU A 16 25.41 20.90 22.96
CA LEU A 16 23.99 20.71 23.25
C LEU A 16 23.62 19.23 23.29
N TRP A 17 23.88 18.47 22.22
CA TRP A 17 23.50 17.05 22.14
C TRP A 17 24.29 16.13 23.08
N SER A 18 25.44 16.59 23.59
CA SER A 18 26.19 15.88 24.64
C SER A 18 25.66 16.12 26.06
N GLY A 19 24.63 16.96 26.24
CA GLY A 19 24.06 17.33 27.55
C GLY A 19 24.92 18.31 28.35
N LYS A 20 26.02 18.81 27.78
CA LYS A 20 26.94 19.74 28.48
C LYS A 20 26.36 21.15 28.67
N MET A 21 25.21 21.42 28.06
CA MET A 21 24.52 22.70 28.13
C MET A 21 23.23 22.64 28.95
N ASP A 22 22.90 21.50 29.56
CA ASP A 22 21.63 21.30 30.28
C ASP A 22 21.44 22.30 31.43
N ASP A 23 22.50 22.54 32.20
CA ASP A 23 22.50 23.53 33.30
C ASP A 23 22.57 24.98 32.79
N LEU A 24 22.74 25.20 31.49
CA LEU A 24 22.90 26.51 30.85
C LEU A 24 21.74 26.87 29.90
N LEU A 25 20.68 26.05 29.86
CA LEU A 25 19.60 26.23 28.90
C LEU A 25 18.85 27.56 29.09
N ASP A 26 18.74 28.07 30.31
CA ASP A 26 18.14 29.38 30.57
C ASP A 26 18.99 30.52 29.96
N GLU A 27 20.32 30.50 30.13
CA GLU A 27 21.19 31.50 29.53
C GLU A 27 21.18 31.41 27.99
N VAL A 28 21.18 30.21 27.44
CA VAL A 28 21.08 29.99 25.99
C VAL A 28 19.75 30.50 25.45
N MET A 29 18.65 30.28 26.18
CA MET A 29 17.31 30.70 25.78
C MET A 29 17.16 32.22 25.78
N ARG A 30 17.83 32.94 26.71
CA ARG A 30 17.84 34.42 26.70
C ARG A 30 18.44 35.00 25.41
N GLU A 31 19.36 34.28 24.78
CA GLU A 31 19.99 34.67 23.52
C GLU A 31 19.29 34.06 22.29
N PHE A 32 18.12 33.41 22.43
CA PHE A 32 17.49 32.63 21.37
C PHE A 32 17.46 33.34 20.01
N TYR A 33 16.91 34.55 19.93
CA TYR A 33 16.83 35.30 18.66
C TYR A 33 18.16 35.90 18.18
N SER A 34 19.21 35.86 19.00
CA SER A 34 20.58 36.24 18.63
C SER A 34 21.39 35.06 18.11
N LEU A 35 20.96 33.82 18.35
CA LEU A 35 21.58 32.62 17.79
C LEU A 35 21.32 32.50 16.27
N PRO A 36 22.20 31.86 15.50
CA PRO A 36 21.91 31.46 14.12
C PRO A 36 20.67 30.56 14.02
N ALA A 37 19.95 30.59 12.89
CA ALA A 37 18.72 29.82 12.67
C ALA A 37 18.89 28.31 12.95
N LYS A 38 20.05 27.75 12.55
CA LYS A 38 20.38 26.36 12.80
C LYS A 38 20.54 26.04 14.28
N SER A 39 21.19 26.92 15.04
CA SER A 39 21.33 26.78 16.49
C SER A 39 19.99 26.92 17.22
N GLN A 40 19.13 27.85 16.78
CA GLN A 40 17.75 27.98 17.28
C GLN A 40 16.94 26.70 17.05
N PHE A 41 16.98 26.17 15.83
CA PHE A 41 16.33 24.91 15.47
C PHE A 41 16.83 23.74 16.31
N ASN A 42 18.15 23.61 16.44
CA ASN A 42 18.77 22.54 17.23
C ASN A 42 18.40 22.63 18.71
N LEU A 43 18.38 23.82 19.30
CA LEU A 43 17.92 24.03 20.68
C LEU A 43 16.48 23.56 20.87
N VAL A 44 15.60 23.97 19.97
CA VAL A 44 14.18 23.60 20.02
C VAL A 44 13.99 22.09 19.86
N TRP A 45 14.69 21.49 18.89
CA TRP A 45 14.62 20.05 18.67
C TRP A 45 15.16 19.28 19.88
N TYR A 46 16.28 19.71 20.44
CA TYR A 46 16.86 19.14 21.66
C TYR A 46 15.87 19.17 22.82
N ILE A 47 15.22 20.32 23.06
CA ILE A 47 14.19 20.47 24.10
C ILE A 47 13.07 19.44 23.92
N LYS A 48 12.56 19.29 22.70
CA LYS A 48 11.47 18.34 22.40
C LYS A 48 11.89 16.88 22.54
N GLU A 49 13.11 16.54 22.11
CA GLU A 49 13.60 15.17 22.09
C GLU A 49 14.07 14.70 23.46
N LYS A 50 14.83 15.53 24.18
CA LYS A 50 15.38 15.17 25.50
C LYS A 50 14.43 15.46 26.65
N ARG A 51 13.42 16.30 26.42
CA ARG A 51 12.51 16.81 27.48
C ARG A 51 13.26 17.52 28.62
N VAL A 52 14.43 18.09 28.30
CA VAL A 52 15.18 18.99 29.17
C VAL A 52 14.98 20.39 28.59
N HIS A 53 14.46 21.32 29.39
CA HIS A 53 14.02 22.60 28.89
C HIS A 53 14.37 23.76 29.83
N PRO A 54 14.53 24.98 29.29
CA PRO A 54 14.60 26.19 30.10
C PRO A 54 13.33 26.38 30.95
N SER A 55 13.37 27.28 31.92
CA SER A 55 12.19 27.65 32.71
C SER A 55 11.04 28.15 31.82
N VAL A 56 9.81 27.70 32.12
CA VAL A 56 8.60 28.01 31.32
C VAL A 56 8.37 29.52 31.21
N ASN A 57 8.52 30.24 32.31
CA ASN A 57 8.38 31.70 32.35
C ASN A 57 9.39 32.39 31.41
N LEU A 58 10.66 31.96 31.41
CA LEU A 58 11.67 32.51 30.51
C LEU A 58 11.33 32.22 29.04
N MET A 59 10.89 31.01 28.71
CA MET A 59 10.48 30.68 27.35
C MET A 59 9.28 31.53 26.90
N ALA A 60 8.31 31.76 27.80
CA ALA A 60 7.14 32.61 27.57
C ALA A 60 7.54 34.07 27.33
N GLU A 61 8.47 34.60 28.14
CA GLU A 61 9.05 35.94 27.97
C GLU A 61 9.75 36.06 26.61
N VAL A 62 10.66 35.14 26.31
CA VAL A 62 11.44 35.18 25.06
C VAL A 62 10.54 35.05 23.84
N TRP A 63 9.59 34.12 23.84
CA TRP A 63 8.69 33.92 22.70
C TRP A 63 7.52 34.91 22.64
N GLU A 64 7.33 35.74 23.65
CA GLU A 64 6.24 36.71 23.75
C GLU A 64 4.84 36.04 23.71
N VAL A 65 4.70 34.91 24.44
CA VAL A 65 3.46 34.11 24.50
C VAL A 65 3.08 33.79 25.95
N PRO A 66 1.82 33.40 26.25
CA PRO A 66 1.44 32.96 27.59
C PRO A 66 2.20 31.71 28.05
N GLU A 67 2.49 31.59 29.36
CA GLU A 67 3.12 30.39 29.93
C GLU A 67 2.32 29.10 29.62
N GLU A 68 0.98 29.19 29.62
CA GLU A 68 0.09 28.08 29.26
C GLU A 68 0.35 27.54 27.84
N ASP A 69 0.65 28.43 26.88
CA ASP A 69 0.95 28.04 25.50
C ASP A 69 2.33 27.37 25.39
N VAL A 70 3.29 27.78 26.23
CA VAL A 70 4.60 27.13 26.35
C VAL A 70 4.46 25.73 26.94
N GLU A 71 3.68 25.57 28.00
CA GLU A 71 3.40 24.24 28.58
C GLU A 71 2.71 23.33 27.58
N ALA A 72 1.71 23.85 26.85
CA ALA A 72 1.04 23.12 25.78
C ALA A 72 2.04 22.71 24.69
N TRP A 73 2.94 23.62 24.29
CA TRP A 73 4.01 23.34 23.33
C TRP A 73 5.00 22.26 23.82
N LEU A 74 5.44 22.32 25.09
CA LEU A 74 6.36 21.34 25.68
C LEU A 74 5.75 19.93 25.68
N ASN A 75 4.45 19.83 25.96
CA ASN A 75 3.72 18.58 26.01
C ASN A 75 3.19 18.10 24.63
N GLY A 76 3.08 18.99 23.65
CA GLY A 76 2.51 18.70 22.34
C GLY A 76 3.37 17.74 21.50
N PRO A 77 2.76 16.92 20.63
CA PRO A 77 3.52 16.05 19.73
C PRO A 77 4.26 16.89 18.70
N TYR A 78 5.47 16.44 18.35
CA TYR A 78 6.30 17.09 17.35
C TYR A 78 6.59 16.18 16.16
N ARG A 79 6.89 16.78 15.02
CA ARG A 79 7.28 16.08 13.79
C ARG A 79 8.36 16.86 13.04
N LEU A 80 9.36 16.15 12.56
CA LEU A 80 10.34 16.66 11.60
C LEU A 80 9.79 16.50 10.18
N PHE A 81 10.01 17.52 9.36
CA PHE A 81 9.61 17.52 7.95
C PHE A 81 10.65 18.25 7.11
N LEU A 82 10.52 18.15 5.78
CA LEU A 82 11.42 18.78 4.83
C LEU A 82 10.69 19.85 4.02
N VAL A 83 11.35 20.98 3.82
CA VAL A 83 10.87 22.10 3.01
C VAL A 83 11.79 22.29 1.81
N PRO A 84 11.29 22.12 0.58
CA PRO A 84 12.06 22.45 -0.61
C PRO A 84 12.11 23.97 -0.81
N VAL A 85 13.30 24.55 -0.74
CA VAL A 85 13.55 25.98 -0.88
C VAL A 85 14.39 26.27 -2.12
N VAL A 86 14.43 27.55 -2.52
CA VAL A 86 15.33 28.04 -3.56
C VAL A 86 16.05 29.26 -2.99
N ASP A 87 17.37 29.23 -3.00
CA ASP A 87 18.20 30.31 -2.48
C ASP A 87 18.26 31.51 -3.44
N GLU A 88 18.95 32.57 -3.03
CA GLU A 88 19.12 33.79 -3.83
C GLU A 88 19.94 33.57 -5.11
N LYS A 89 20.76 32.52 -5.14
CA LYS A 89 21.54 32.11 -6.33
C LYS A 89 20.67 31.28 -7.30
N GLY A 90 19.45 30.93 -6.89
CA GLY A 90 18.52 30.13 -7.67
C GLY A 90 18.79 28.62 -7.57
N GLU A 91 19.61 28.17 -6.62
CA GLU A 91 19.84 26.76 -6.32
C GLU A 91 18.77 26.23 -5.36
N ALA A 92 18.37 24.98 -5.56
CA ALA A 92 17.32 24.36 -4.76
C ALA A 92 17.89 23.27 -3.84
N HIS A 93 17.47 23.29 -2.58
CA HIS A 93 17.82 22.30 -1.56
C HIS A 93 16.65 22.05 -0.60
N LEU A 94 16.80 21.08 0.29
CA LEU A 94 15.81 20.76 1.31
C LEU A 94 16.28 21.29 2.68
N VAL A 95 15.41 22.05 3.34
CA VAL A 95 15.62 22.56 4.69
C VAL A 95 14.79 21.75 5.67
N LYS A 96 15.34 21.42 6.84
CA LYS A 96 14.57 20.75 7.90
C LYS A 96 13.65 21.73 8.60
N GLY A 97 12.42 21.29 8.82
CA GLY A 97 11.44 21.94 9.66
C GLY A 97 11.04 21.05 10.85
N LEU A 98 10.65 21.68 11.95
CA LEU A 98 10.08 21.02 13.12
C LEU A 98 8.74 21.69 13.40
N SER A 99 7.68 20.88 13.44
CA SER A 99 6.35 21.31 13.80
C SER A 99 5.94 20.75 15.14
N VAL A 100 5.29 21.55 15.98
CA VAL A 100 4.63 21.10 17.21
C VAL A 100 3.15 21.41 17.11
N LYS A 101 2.31 20.39 17.25
CA LYS A 101 0.85 20.55 17.23
C LYS A 101 0.34 20.95 18.62
N GLY A 102 -0.65 21.85 18.66
CA GLY A 102 -1.39 22.19 19.87
C GLY A 102 -0.60 23.05 20.85
N ALA A 103 0.06 24.12 20.39
CA ALA A 103 0.75 25.10 21.24
C ALA A 103 -0.22 26.14 21.82
N GLY A 104 -1.36 25.67 22.36
CA GLY A 104 -2.43 26.50 22.87
C GLY A 104 -3.03 27.44 21.81
N GLN A 105 -2.98 28.75 22.05
CA GLN A 105 -3.51 29.76 21.11
C GLN A 105 -2.43 30.54 20.35
N SER A 106 -1.14 30.34 20.60
CA SER A 106 -0.07 31.13 19.97
C SER A 106 0.59 30.43 18.78
N ILE A 107 1.25 31.23 17.92
CA ILE A 107 2.18 30.70 16.91
C ILE A 107 3.58 30.94 17.46
N ILE A 108 4.34 29.87 17.66
CA ILE A 108 5.71 29.94 18.16
C ILE A 108 6.65 29.60 17.01
N THR A 109 7.61 30.48 16.72
CA THR A 109 8.57 30.27 15.62
C THR A 109 9.88 30.98 15.85
N ASN A 110 10.95 30.46 15.25
CA ASN A 110 12.22 31.17 15.17
C ASN A 110 12.28 32.19 14.01
N GLN A 111 11.29 32.20 13.11
CA GLN A 111 11.25 33.07 11.93
C GLN A 111 10.11 34.10 12.00
N LYS A 112 10.28 35.17 12.80
CA LYS A 112 9.22 36.16 13.08
C LYS A 112 8.63 36.81 11.81
N HIS A 113 9.39 36.97 10.73
CA HIS A 113 8.91 37.54 9.46
C HIS A 113 7.87 36.65 8.74
N LEU A 114 7.81 35.37 9.07
CA LEU A 114 6.85 34.42 8.49
C LEU A 114 5.50 34.39 9.21
N LEU A 115 5.37 35.05 10.38
CA LEU A 115 4.14 35.03 11.19
C LEU A 115 2.90 35.46 10.40
N LYS A 116 3.03 36.42 9.49
CA LYS A 116 1.90 36.89 8.66
C LYS A 116 1.30 35.77 7.79
N TYR A 117 2.14 34.86 7.28
CA TYR A 117 1.71 33.72 6.48
C TYR A 117 1.19 32.58 7.36
N MET A 118 1.83 32.35 8.51
CA MET A 118 1.41 31.33 9.47
C MET A 118 0.03 31.61 10.09
N LYS A 119 -0.40 32.88 10.13
CA LYS A 119 -1.76 33.25 10.56
C LYS A 119 -2.85 32.59 9.70
N GLU A 120 -2.66 32.49 8.39
CA GLU A 120 -3.61 31.79 7.51
C GLU A 120 -3.73 30.31 7.91
N LEU A 121 -2.60 29.66 8.18
CA LEU A 121 -2.57 28.26 8.64
C LEU A 121 -3.21 28.10 10.03
N LYS A 122 -3.02 29.06 10.93
CA LYS A 122 -3.65 29.06 12.26
C LYS A 122 -5.17 29.18 12.16
N GLU A 123 -5.67 30.06 11.29
CA GLU A 123 -7.11 30.18 11.03
C GLU A 123 -7.71 28.87 10.52
N PHE A 124 -7.01 28.18 9.61
CA PHE A 124 -7.42 26.87 9.12
C PHE A 124 -7.44 25.81 10.24
N LEU A 125 -6.37 25.70 11.02
CA LEU A 125 -6.22 24.70 12.09
C LEU A 125 -7.12 24.98 13.31
N LYS A 126 -7.49 26.25 13.52
CA LYS A 126 -8.25 26.74 14.70
C LYS A 126 -7.54 26.52 16.04
N GLU A 127 -6.22 26.33 16.00
CA GLU A 127 -5.36 26.15 17.17
C GLU A 127 -3.98 26.76 16.90
N GLY A 128 -3.25 27.07 17.97
CA GLY A 128 -1.85 27.46 17.95
C GLY A 128 -0.91 26.29 17.65
N PHE A 129 0.28 26.60 17.18
CA PHE A 129 1.30 25.61 16.83
C PHE A 129 2.72 26.18 16.91
N GLY A 130 3.70 25.30 17.00
CA GLY A 130 5.12 25.63 16.83
C GLY A 130 5.59 25.30 15.42
N LEU A 131 6.34 26.20 14.77
CA LEU A 131 7.04 25.95 13.51
C LEU A 131 8.45 26.54 13.55
N PHE A 132 9.45 25.68 13.41
CA PHE A 132 10.86 26.05 13.47
C PHE A 132 11.60 25.53 12.25
N PHE A 133 12.55 26.30 11.74
CA PHE A 133 13.30 25.96 10.53
C PHE A 133 14.80 26.06 10.79
N GLU A 134 15.54 25.10 10.23
CA GLU A 134 17.01 25.01 10.32
C GLU A 134 17.71 26.18 9.60
N GLU A 135 17.05 26.77 8.59
CA GLU A 135 17.56 27.91 7.82
C GLU A 135 16.49 29.02 7.72
N ASP A 136 16.91 30.22 7.31
CA ASP A 136 15.99 31.28 6.93
C ASP A 136 15.27 30.94 5.63
N ILE A 137 13.93 31.01 5.66
CA ILE A 137 13.06 30.68 4.54
C ILE A 137 12.35 31.94 4.07
N LYS A 138 12.22 32.07 2.74
CA LYS A 138 11.49 33.15 2.08
C LYS A 138 10.29 32.62 1.31
N GLY A 139 9.25 33.46 1.21
CA GLY A 139 8.02 33.15 0.46
C GLY A 139 7.07 32.22 1.20
N GLU A 140 6.06 31.72 0.48
CA GLU A 140 4.91 31.00 1.05
C GLU A 140 4.95 29.48 0.80
N SER A 141 5.98 28.98 0.09
CA SER A 141 6.01 27.58 -0.34
C SER A 141 6.19 26.55 0.78
N PHE A 142 6.56 27.02 1.98
CA PHE A 142 6.70 26.20 3.18
C PHE A 142 5.34 25.88 3.84
N LEU A 143 4.27 26.59 3.49
CA LEU A 143 2.97 26.45 4.13
C LEU A 143 2.39 25.06 3.93
N LEU A 144 2.49 24.48 2.73
CA LEU A 144 2.00 23.12 2.48
C LEU A 144 2.74 22.05 3.30
N PRO A 145 4.08 21.93 3.25
CA PRO A 145 4.77 20.92 4.06
C PRO A 145 4.57 21.13 5.57
N ALA A 146 4.50 22.38 6.05
CA ALA A 146 4.16 22.67 7.45
C ALA A 146 2.75 22.23 7.82
N ALA A 147 1.75 22.53 6.97
CA ALA A 147 0.37 22.13 7.19
C ALA A 147 0.20 20.61 7.17
N VAL A 148 0.86 19.91 6.25
CA VAL A 148 0.89 18.43 6.21
C VAL A 148 1.46 17.89 7.52
N SER A 149 2.55 18.48 8.02
CA SER A 149 3.20 18.06 9.26
C SER A 149 2.31 18.23 10.49
N LEU A 150 1.49 19.29 10.53
CA LEU A 150 0.60 19.64 11.64
C LEU A 150 -0.78 18.93 11.59
N TYR A 151 -1.32 18.68 10.40
CA TYR A 151 -2.73 18.33 10.21
C TYR A 151 -2.98 16.86 9.82
N ILE A 152 -2.02 16.24 9.13
CA ILE A 152 -2.16 14.89 8.55
C ILE A 152 -1.38 13.91 9.41
N GLU A 153 -2.01 12.80 9.79
CA GLU A 153 -1.39 11.81 10.68
C GLU A 153 -0.41 10.92 9.93
N ASN A 154 -0.75 10.49 8.72
CA ASN A 154 0.00 9.47 7.98
C ASN A 154 0.47 9.94 6.59
N PRO A 155 1.27 11.02 6.47
CA PRO A 155 1.78 11.44 5.17
C PRO A 155 2.74 10.40 4.57
N PRO A 156 2.92 10.36 3.23
CA PRO A 156 3.87 9.45 2.59
C PRO A 156 5.32 9.78 2.99
N GLU A 157 6.05 8.77 3.46
CA GLU A 157 7.42 8.94 3.96
C GLU A 157 8.43 9.27 2.85
N ASP A 158 8.15 8.86 1.62
CA ASP A 158 8.98 9.11 0.44
C ASP A 158 8.66 10.44 -0.26
N ALA A 159 7.76 11.25 0.30
CA ALA A 159 7.31 12.50 -0.31
C ALA A 159 7.75 13.75 0.47
N VAL A 160 7.96 14.83 -0.27
CA VAL A 160 8.08 16.20 0.23
C VAL A 160 7.07 17.08 -0.48
N PHE A 161 6.57 18.10 0.21
CA PHE A 161 5.48 18.92 -0.29
C PHE A 161 5.95 20.35 -0.57
N THR A 162 5.34 21.02 -1.56
CA THR A 162 5.54 22.45 -1.81
C THR A 162 4.24 23.09 -2.25
N GLY A 163 3.94 24.27 -1.70
CA GLY A 163 2.73 24.99 -2.06
C GLY A 163 2.37 26.05 -1.04
N ARG A 164 1.55 27.00 -1.48
CA ARG A 164 0.87 27.94 -0.59
C ARG A 164 -0.46 27.31 -0.15
N VAL A 165 -0.86 27.60 1.08
CA VAL A 165 -2.15 27.20 1.65
C VAL A 165 -2.85 28.46 2.17
N ASP A 166 -4.13 28.64 1.85
CA ASP A 166 -4.95 29.72 2.43
C ASP A 166 -5.68 29.29 3.71
N ARG A 167 -6.38 30.24 4.34
CA ARG A 167 -7.20 30.02 5.55
C ARG A 167 -8.32 28.98 5.40
N GLU A 168 -8.72 28.65 4.17
CA GLU A 168 -9.74 27.66 3.85
C GLU A 168 -9.10 26.28 3.56
N GLY A 169 -7.77 26.18 3.61
CA GLY A 169 -7.02 24.95 3.36
C GLY A 169 -6.86 24.63 1.88
N LYS A 170 -7.10 25.59 0.97
CA LYS A 170 -6.91 25.41 -0.47
C LYS A 170 -5.45 25.58 -0.84
N ILE A 171 -4.98 24.72 -1.74
CA ILE A 171 -3.57 24.61 -2.12
C ILE A 171 -3.35 25.34 -3.46
N TYR A 172 -2.29 26.15 -3.52
CA TYR A 172 -1.91 26.92 -4.70
C TYR A 172 -0.48 26.63 -5.15
N THR A 173 -0.27 26.74 -6.46
CA THR A 173 1.03 26.60 -7.11
C THR A 173 1.99 27.68 -6.65
N VAL A 174 3.27 27.33 -6.57
CA VAL A 174 4.39 28.22 -6.25
C VAL A 174 5.46 28.11 -7.32
N ASP A 175 6.40 29.06 -7.33
CA ASP A 175 7.45 29.10 -8.34
C ASP A 175 8.50 28.00 -8.17
N ASN A 176 9.32 27.82 -9.22
CA ASN A 176 10.50 26.96 -9.25
C ASN A 176 10.25 25.46 -8.95
N ILE A 177 9.02 24.95 -9.20
CA ILE A 177 8.66 23.53 -9.01
C ILE A 177 9.69 22.58 -9.65
N SER A 178 10.15 22.86 -10.86
CA SER A 178 11.13 22.01 -11.55
C SER A 178 12.47 21.92 -10.81
N LYS A 179 12.93 23.00 -10.19
CA LYS A 179 14.18 23.01 -9.41
C LYS A 179 14.01 22.27 -8.09
N LYS A 180 12.90 22.55 -7.38
CA LYS A 180 12.52 21.86 -6.13
C LYS A 180 12.38 20.35 -6.34
N ARG A 181 11.83 19.93 -7.49
CA ARG A 181 11.67 18.51 -7.84
C ARG A 181 13.02 17.82 -7.98
N LYS A 182 13.99 18.48 -8.63
CA LYS A 182 15.37 17.96 -8.72
C LYS A 182 16.04 17.87 -7.34
N ALA A 183 15.81 18.84 -6.45
CA ALA A 183 16.33 18.78 -5.08
C ALA A 183 15.75 17.61 -4.28
N ALA A 184 14.43 17.40 -4.36
CA ALA A 184 13.78 16.24 -3.73
C ALA A 184 14.34 14.91 -4.27
N GLN A 185 14.52 14.79 -5.58
CA GLN A 185 15.04 13.59 -6.23
C GLN A 185 16.48 13.25 -5.81
N LYS A 186 17.34 14.25 -5.58
CA LYS A 186 18.71 14.03 -5.08
C LYS A 186 18.72 13.33 -3.71
N GLU A 187 17.70 13.55 -2.90
CA GLU A 187 17.51 12.94 -1.57
C GLU A 187 16.61 11.69 -1.62
N GLY A 188 16.33 11.16 -2.82
CA GLY A 188 15.47 9.99 -3.00
C GLY A 188 13.99 10.23 -2.64
N LYS A 189 13.53 11.48 -2.69
CA LYS A 189 12.15 11.88 -2.38
C LYS A 189 11.39 12.31 -3.63
N ARG A 190 10.06 12.10 -3.63
CA ARG A 190 9.13 12.66 -4.62
C ARG A 190 8.64 14.04 -4.16
N LEU A 191 8.51 14.98 -5.09
CA LEU A 191 7.88 16.26 -4.81
C LEU A 191 6.39 16.20 -5.16
N ILE A 192 5.55 16.54 -4.18
CA ILE A 192 4.11 16.73 -4.34
C ILE A 192 3.81 18.23 -4.33
N ASP A 193 3.11 18.69 -5.35
CA ASP A 193 2.69 20.09 -5.53
C ASP A 193 1.17 20.19 -5.76
N SER A 194 0.69 21.40 -6.01
CA SER A 194 -0.74 21.72 -6.20
C SER A 194 -1.37 21.15 -7.48
N SER A 195 -0.59 20.56 -8.41
CA SER A 195 -1.10 20.14 -9.72
C SER A 195 -2.15 19.03 -9.66
N GLY A 196 -2.23 18.28 -8.55
CA GLY A 196 -3.17 17.16 -8.41
C GLY A 196 -3.90 17.04 -7.08
N ILE A 197 -3.69 17.98 -6.16
CA ILE A 197 -4.35 18.02 -4.85
C ILE A 197 -4.81 19.45 -4.63
N LYS A 198 -6.11 19.66 -4.44
CA LYS A 198 -6.70 21.00 -4.38
C LYS A 198 -6.85 21.54 -2.97
N SER A 199 -6.93 20.67 -1.97
CA SER A 199 -7.10 21.08 -0.57
C SER A 199 -6.38 20.15 0.42
N LEU A 200 -6.07 20.69 1.59
CA LEU A 200 -5.55 19.91 2.72
C LEU A 200 -6.55 18.86 3.21
N GLN A 201 -7.85 19.14 3.11
CA GLN A 201 -8.90 18.20 3.47
C GLN A 201 -8.86 16.97 2.55
N GLU A 202 -8.74 17.16 1.23
CA GLU A 202 -8.60 16.05 0.27
C GLU A 202 -7.37 15.19 0.59
N LEU A 203 -6.25 15.83 0.94
CA LEU A 203 -5.02 15.13 1.28
C LEU A 203 -5.12 14.38 2.61
N LYS A 204 -5.77 14.98 3.62
CA LYS A 204 -6.02 14.35 4.91
C LYS A 204 -6.92 13.13 4.78
N GLU A 205 -8.05 13.28 4.09
CA GLU A 205 -9.00 12.18 3.86
C GLU A 205 -8.35 10.99 3.17
N TRP A 206 -7.42 11.25 2.25
CA TRP A 206 -6.66 10.19 1.60
C TRP A 206 -5.60 9.59 2.51
N CYS A 207 -4.68 10.40 3.06
CA CYS A 207 -3.54 9.89 3.83
C CYS A 207 -3.96 9.20 5.13
N ASP A 208 -5.02 9.70 5.78
CA ASP A 208 -5.53 9.17 7.05
C ASP A 208 -6.70 8.19 6.84
N ALA A 209 -6.94 7.74 5.61
CA ALA A 209 -7.97 6.75 5.32
C ALA A 209 -7.69 5.44 6.08
N LYS A 210 -8.73 4.86 6.68
CA LYS A 210 -8.64 3.53 7.29
C LYS A 210 -8.44 2.45 6.23
N GLU A 211 -9.01 2.66 5.06
CA GLU A 211 -8.96 1.73 3.94
C GLU A 211 -8.79 2.43 2.59
N HIS A 212 -8.10 1.75 1.68
CA HIS A 212 -7.85 2.17 0.31
C HIS A 212 -8.37 1.13 -0.65
N HIS A 213 -9.32 1.53 -1.49
CA HIS A 213 -9.78 0.71 -2.62
C HIS A 213 -8.79 0.85 -3.77
N VAL A 214 -8.19 -0.25 -4.20
CA VAL A 214 -7.13 -0.24 -5.20
C VAL A 214 -7.50 -1.14 -6.38
N PRO A 215 -7.65 -0.60 -7.60
CA PRO A 215 -7.87 -1.40 -8.79
C PRO A 215 -6.58 -2.16 -9.14
N PHE A 216 -6.72 -3.42 -9.54
CA PHE A 216 -5.60 -4.25 -9.97
C PHE A 216 -6.05 -5.20 -11.08
N MET A 217 -5.39 -5.15 -12.23
CA MET A 217 -5.79 -5.93 -13.41
C MET A 217 -4.70 -6.91 -13.81
N VAL A 218 -5.09 -8.14 -14.07
CA VAL A 218 -4.27 -9.15 -14.75
C VAL A 218 -4.76 -9.26 -16.18
N THR A 219 -3.86 -9.11 -17.15
CA THR A 219 -4.23 -9.09 -18.58
C THR A 219 -3.33 -9.97 -19.43
N THR A 220 -3.92 -10.65 -20.41
CA THR A 220 -3.21 -11.38 -21.47
C THR A 220 -2.74 -10.47 -22.60
N LYS A 221 -3.17 -9.20 -22.60
CA LYS A 221 -2.69 -8.21 -23.57
C LYS A 221 -1.27 -7.76 -23.21
N GLY A 222 -0.44 -7.57 -24.22
CA GLY A 222 0.88 -6.95 -24.07
C GLY A 222 0.78 -5.50 -23.59
N SER A 223 1.93 -4.91 -23.28
CA SER A 223 2.05 -3.55 -22.71
C SER A 223 1.52 -2.43 -23.62
N GLU A 224 1.25 -2.70 -24.89
CA GLU A 224 0.78 -1.69 -25.85
C GLU A 224 -0.76 -1.58 -25.95
N ASP A 225 -1.52 -2.62 -25.55
CA ASP A 225 -2.97 -2.76 -25.85
C ASP A 225 -3.89 -2.81 -24.61
N TRP A 226 -3.37 -2.65 -23.41
CA TRP A 226 -4.11 -2.88 -22.16
C TRP A 226 -4.98 -1.69 -21.72
N LEU A 227 -4.67 -0.47 -22.14
CA LEU A 227 -5.32 0.76 -21.66
C LEU A 227 -6.83 0.76 -21.87
N SER A 228 -7.31 0.20 -22.98
CA SER A 228 -8.76 0.10 -23.24
C SER A 228 -9.46 -0.81 -22.25
N LYS A 229 -8.87 -1.99 -21.95
CA LYS A 229 -9.42 -2.93 -20.96
C LYS A 229 -9.35 -2.35 -19.54
N TRP A 230 -8.27 -1.63 -19.23
CA TRP A 230 -8.11 -0.95 -17.95
C TRP A 230 -9.20 0.10 -17.74
N ARG A 231 -9.42 0.98 -18.73
CA ARG A 231 -10.50 1.98 -18.67
C ARG A 231 -11.88 1.34 -18.55
N ASP A 232 -12.14 0.28 -19.30
CA ASP A 232 -13.38 -0.48 -19.21
C ASP A 232 -13.58 -1.04 -17.79
N PHE A 233 -12.58 -1.74 -17.24
CA PHE A 233 -12.61 -2.24 -15.86
C PHE A 233 -12.86 -1.12 -14.83
N LEU A 234 -12.11 -0.01 -14.91
CA LEU A 234 -12.26 1.11 -14.00
C LEU A 234 -13.66 1.73 -14.04
N SER A 235 -14.38 1.65 -15.17
CA SER A 235 -15.75 2.18 -15.28
C SER A 235 -16.77 1.45 -14.38
N TYR A 236 -16.45 0.22 -13.94
CA TYR A 236 -17.28 -0.56 -13.01
C TYR A 236 -16.90 -0.34 -11.53
N MET A 237 -15.88 0.47 -11.26
CA MET A 237 -15.47 0.83 -9.92
C MET A 237 -15.88 2.29 -9.62
N LYS A 238 -16.52 2.50 -8.47
CA LYS A 238 -16.94 3.83 -8.04
C LYS A 238 -15.72 4.72 -7.77
N ASP A 239 -15.75 5.95 -8.28
CA ASP A 239 -14.71 6.99 -8.08
C ASP A 239 -13.31 6.57 -8.55
N SER A 240 -13.24 5.67 -9.54
CA SER A 240 -11.98 5.05 -9.98
C SER A 240 -10.95 6.03 -10.54
N GLU A 241 -11.36 7.03 -11.31
CA GLU A 241 -10.46 8.05 -11.85
C GLU A 241 -9.77 8.85 -10.73
N ASN A 242 -10.53 9.22 -9.70
CA ASN A 242 -10.01 9.96 -8.55
C ASN A 242 -9.07 9.09 -7.70
N ILE A 243 -9.42 7.82 -7.49
CA ILE A 243 -8.58 6.83 -6.79
C ILE A 243 -7.24 6.67 -7.52
N VAL A 244 -7.25 6.40 -8.82
CA VAL A 244 -6.03 6.20 -9.61
C VAL A 244 -5.17 7.48 -9.62
N ARG A 245 -5.80 8.65 -9.77
CA ARG A 245 -5.09 9.94 -9.69
C ARG A 245 -4.38 10.11 -8.34
N LYS A 246 -5.07 9.83 -7.23
CA LYS A 246 -4.49 9.98 -5.88
C LYS A 246 -3.39 8.97 -5.62
N LEU A 247 -3.55 7.71 -6.06
CA LEU A 247 -2.50 6.69 -6.00
C LEU A 247 -1.22 7.16 -6.70
N GLU A 248 -1.34 7.73 -7.90
CA GLU A 248 -0.19 8.21 -8.66
C GLU A 248 0.45 9.45 -8.01
N ILE A 249 -0.35 10.46 -7.68
CA ILE A 249 0.16 11.76 -7.24
C ILE A 249 0.67 11.71 -5.79
N ILE A 250 -0.09 11.08 -4.90
CA ILE A 250 0.24 11.04 -3.46
C ILE A 250 1.21 9.89 -3.17
N ASN A 251 0.95 8.69 -3.68
CA ASN A 251 1.72 7.49 -3.34
C ASN A 251 2.73 7.06 -4.41
N GLY A 252 2.76 7.71 -5.58
CA GLY A 252 3.68 7.33 -6.67
C GLY A 252 3.37 5.95 -7.26
N ILE A 253 2.12 5.49 -7.14
CA ILE A 253 1.66 4.21 -7.68
C ILE A 253 1.04 4.48 -9.05
N THR A 254 1.72 4.10 -10.12
CA THR A 254 1.22 4.33 -11.48
C THR A 254 0.24 3.23 -11.91
N ALA A 255 -0.43 3.42 -13.04
CA ALA A 255 -1.31 2.39 -13.58
C ALA A 255 -0.53 1.10 -13.94
N GLU A 256 0.73 1.21 -14.38
CA GLU A 256 1.60 0.07 -14.64
C GLU A 256 1.93 -0.73 -13.38
N ASP A 257 2.03 -0.08 -12.21
CA ASP A 257 2.20 -0.77 -10.92
C ASP A 257 0.97 -1.64 -10.59
N LEU A 258 -0.21 -1.24 -11.08
CA LEU A 258 -1.51 -1.87 -10.83
C LEU A 258 -1.93 -2.88 -11.91
N VAL A 259 -1.09 -3.11 -12.91
CA VAL A 259 -1.34 -4.08 -13.97
C VAL A 259 -0.26 -5.15 -14.03
N LEU A 260 -0.69 -6.41 -14.10
CA LEU A 260 0.14 -7.56 -14.42
C LEU A 260 -0.05 -7.95 -15.88
N TYR A 261 1.02 -7.80 -16.66
CA TYR A 261 1.07 -8.25 -18.04
C TYR A 261 1.51 -9.71 -18.07
N THR A 262 0.64 -10.57 -18.58
CA THR A 262 0.96 -12.00 -18.77
C THR A 262 1.30 -12.34 -20.21
N GLU A 263 0.92 -11.45 -21.15
CA GLU A 263 0.89 -11.75 -22.58
C GLU A 263 0.11 -13.06 -22.84
N GLN A 264 0.42 -13.78 -23.92
CA GLN A 264 -0.01 -15.16 -24.04
C GLN A 264 0.83 -16.02 -23.09
N LEU A 265 0.18 -16.60 -22.08
CA LEU A 265 0.82 -17.52 -21.14
C LEU A 265 1.47 -18.69 -21.91
N PRO A 266 2.76 -18.99 -21.67
CA PRO A 266 3.47 -20.05 -22.37
C PRO A 266 2.97 -21.43 -21.93
N LYS A 267 3.23 -22.44 -22.76
CA LYS A 267 3.05 -23.85 -22.37
C LYS A 267 4.15 -24.23 -21.38
N GLY A 268 3.80 -24.43 -20.10
CA GLY A 268 4.74 -24.80 -19.05
C GLY A 268 4.76 -23.82 -17.88
N ASP A 269 5.93 -23.53 -17.35
CA ASP A 269 6.12 -22.85 -16.07
C ASP A 269 5.60 -21.39 -16.04
N TRP A 270 4.68 -21.10 -15.11
CA TRP A 270 4.10 -19.77 -14.89
C TRP A 270 4.64 -19.06 -13.64
N THR A 271 5.69 -19.60 -13.00
CA THR A 271 6.24 -19.10 -11.72
C THR A 271 6.66 -17.63 -11.77
N LYS A 272 7.19 -17.13 -12.90
CA LYS A 272 7.59 -15.72 -13.02
C LYS A 272 6.41 -14.75 -12.84
N TYR A 273 5.26 -15.07 -13.42
CA TYR A 273 4.06 -14.22 -13.36
C TYR A 273 3.44 -14.24 -11.95
N MET A 274 3.53 -15.40 -11.28
CA MET A 274 3.17 -15.58 -9.88
C MET A 274 4.01 -14.69 -8.95
N MET A 275 5.33 -14.65 -9.16
CA MET A 275 6.24 -13.78 -8.42
C MET A 275 5.93 -12.30 -8.68
N ASP A 276 5.74 -11.91 -9.94
CA ASP A 276 5.44 -10.52 -10.32
C ASP A 276 4.10 -10.04 -9.75
N PHE A 277 3.06 -10.90 -9.76
CA PHE A 277 1.78 -10.63 -9.12
C PHE A 277 1.95 -10.33 -7.63
N TYR A 278 2.61 -11.24 -6.90
CA TYR A 278 2.79 -11.10 -5.46
C TYR A 278 3.63 -9.87 -5.12
N ARG A 279 4.74 -9.64 -5.85
CA ARG A 279 5.59 -8.45 -5.68
C ARG A 279 4.77 -7.16 -5.83
N LYS A 280 4.03 -7.01 -6.94
CA LYS A 280 3.23 -5.82 -7.22
C LYS A 280 2.21 -5.53 -6.11
N LEU A 281 1.48 -6.55 -5.67
CA LEU A 281 0.53 -6.38 -4.55
C LEU A 281 1.25 -5.91 -3.28
N THR A 282 2.35 -6.56 -2.89
CA THR A 282 3.09 -6.18 -1.68
C THR A 282 3.70 -4.79 -1.76
N ASP A 283 4.14 -4.36 -2.94
CA ASP A 283 4.74 -3.03 -3.12
C ASP A 283 3.69 -1.93 -3.04
N VAL A 284 2.49 -2.17 -3.58
CA VAL A 284 1.33 -1.29 -3.39
C VAL A 284 0.97 -1.18 -1.91
N GLU A 285 0.87 -2.31 -1.20
CA GLU A 285 0.54 -2.33 0.22
C GLU A 285 1.57 -1.60 1.09
N LYS A 286 2.86 -1.68 0.77
CA LYS A 286 3.91 -0.96 1.53
C LYS A 286 3.83 0.57 1.37
N ARG A 287 3.35 1.06 0.22
CA ARG A 287 3.25 2.49 -0.10
C ARG A 287 1.97 3.14 0.44
N LEU A 288 1.01 2.35 0.93
CA LEU A 288 -0.25 2.82 1.48
C LEU A 288 -0.29 2.56 3.00
N LYS A 289 -0.74 3.56 3.76
CA LYS A 289 -1.02 3.40 5.20
C LYS A 289 -2.49 2.98 5.35
N GLY A 290 -2.78 2.06 6.26
CA GLY A 290 -4.13 1.50 6.41
C GLY A 290 -4.36 0.23 5.60
N LYS A 291 -5.63 -0.17 5.50
CA LYS A 291 -6.05 -1.46 4.92
C LYS A 291 -6.27 -1.33 3.41
N VAL A 292 -5.58 -2.13 2.61
CA VAL A 292 -5.81 -2.17 1.15
C VAL A 292 -6.91 -3.18 0.82
N ILE A 293 -7.91 -2.74 0.05
CA ILE A 293 -8.97 -3.56 -0.53
C ILE A 293 -8.72 -3.61 -2.04
N PHE A 294 -8.26 -4.75 -2.52
CA PHE A 294 -7.99 -4.92 -3.94
C PHE A 294 -9.28 -5.20 -4.71
N HIS A 295 -9.45 -4.46 -5.81
CA HIS A 295 -10.47 -4.67 -6.84
C HIS A 295 -9.79 -5.38 -8.02
N LEU A 296 -10.04 -6.68 -8.16
CA LEU A 296 -9.31 -7.56 -9.06
C LEU A 296 -10.10 -7.87 -10.32
N ALA A 297 -9.54 -7.53 -11.49
CA ALA A 297 -9.99 -8.03 -12.78
C ALA A 297 -8.96 -9.03 -13.32
N ILE A 298 -9.39 -10.26 -13.64
CA ILE A 298 -8.49 -11.32 -14.07
C ILE A 298 -8.89 -11.80 -15.46
N ASP A 299 -8.06 -11.47 -16.44
CA ASP A 299 -8.12 -12.00 -17.80
C ASP A 299 -7.04 -13.09 -17.96
N GLY A 300 -7.46 -14.34 -17.96
CA GLY A 300 -6.59 -15.52 -18.01
C GLY A 300 -7.34 -16.83 -17.76
N PRO A 301 -6.68 -18.00 -17.90
CA PRO A 301 -7.32 -19.28 -17.65
C PRO A 301 -7.60 -19.52 -16.16
N ALA A 302 -8.59 -20.36 -15.87
CA ALA A 302 -9.00 -20.70 -14.50
C ALA A 302 -7.86 -21.29 -13.65
N SER A 303 -7.00 -22.11 -14.24
CA SER A 303 -5.79 -22.66 -13.61
C SER A 303 -4.84 -21.56 -13.13
N PHE A 304 -4.64 -20.51 -13.93
CA PHE A 304 -3.80 -19.36 -13.58
C PHE A 304 -4.41 -18.59 -12.42
N ALA A 305 -5.72 -18.30 -12.51
CA ALA A 305 -6.45 -17.60 -11.47
C ALA A 305 -6.45 -18.35 -10.13
N PHE A 306 -6.53 -19.68 -10.13
CA PHE A 306 -6.38 -20.50 -8.93
C PHE A 306 -5.00 -20.29 -8.27
N GLY A 307 -3.92 -20.30 -9.06
CA GLY A 307 -2.57 -19.98 -8.58
C GLY A 307 -2.46 -18.57 -7.99
N LEU A 308 -3.04 -17.57 -8.66
CA LEU A 308 -3.11 -16.20 -8.13
C LEU A 308 -3.88 -16.15 -6.80
N GLY A 309 -4.97 -16.90 -6.67
CA GLY A 309 -5.76 -16.99 -5.45
C GLY A 309 -4.98 -17.56 -4.27
N ILE A 310 -4.20 -18.63 -4.51
CA ILE A 310 -3.32 -19.24 -3.51
C ILE A 310 -2.31 -18.21 -2.96
N LEU A 311 -1.69 -17.44 -3.86
CA LEU A 311 -0.71 -16.41 -3.48
C LEU A 311 -1.36 -15.22 -2.79
N PHE A 312 -2.51 -14.78 -3.33
CA PHE A 312 -3.28 -13.67 -2.76
C PHE A 312 -3.56 -13.99 -1.29
N GLY A 313 -4.15 -15.18 -1.03
CA GLY A 313 -4.13 -15.88 0.25
C GLY A 313 -4.43 -15.02 1.49
N SER A 314 -5.10 -13.89 1.30
CA SER A 314 -5.15 -12.77 2.23
C SER A 314 -6.26 -12.99 3.24
N GLN A 315 -6.07 -12.54 4.48
CA GLN A 315 -7.20 -12.40 5.42
C GLN A 315 -7.97 -11.09 5.19
N LYS A 316 -7.52 -10.26 4.26
CA LYS A 316 -8.10 -8.95 3.96
C LYS A 316 -9.25 -9.08 2.95
N PRO A 317 -10.29 -8.24 3.06
CA PRO A 317 -11.33 -8.15 2.06
C PRO A 317 -10.78 -7.83 0.68
N PHE A 318 -11.53 -8.24 -0.33
CA PHE A 318 -11.26 -7.92 -1.72
C PHE A 318 -12.56 -7.97 -2.52
N THR A 319 -12.54 -7.39 -3.71
CA THR A 319 -13.59 -7.52 -4.70
C THR A 319 -12.98 -8.16 -5.94
N VAL A 320 -13.52 -9.27 -6.42
CA VAL A 320 -13.11 -9.86 -7.70
C VAL A 320 -14.22 -9.66 -8.71
N TYR A 321 -13.88 -9.22 -9.91
CA TYR A 321 -14.85 -8.87 -10.95
C TYR A 321 -14.99 -10.01 -11.94
N HIS A 322 -16.20 -10.56 -12.04
CA HIS A 322 -16.56 -11.57 -13.02
C HIS A 322 -16.92 -10.90 -14.35
N TYR A 323 -16.15 -11.16 -15.40
CA TYR A 323 -16.49 -10.69 -16.74
C TYR A 323 -17.43 -11.68 -17.45
N GLN A 324 -18.65 -11.24 -17.74
CA GLN A 324 -19.66 -12.03 -18.44
C GLN A 324 -20.45 -11.13 -19.39
N ASN A 325 -20.71 -11.61 -20.62
CA ASN A 325 -21.55 -10.90 -21.60
C ASN A 325 -21.17 -9.42 -21.83
N GLY A 326 -19.86 -9.11 -21.85
CA GLY A 326 -19.37 -7.75 -22.09
C GLY A 326 -19.37 -6.84 -20.87
N LYS A 327 -19.64 -7.35 -19.66
CA LYS A 327 -19.73 -6.56 -18.44
C LYS A 327 -19.00 -7.21 -17.28
N TYR A 328 -18.49 -6.38 -16.37
CA TYR A 328 -17.94 -6.83 -15.11
C TYR A 328 -19.01 -6.81 -14.02
N TYR A 329 -19.06 -7.90 -13.24
CA TYR A 329 -19.92 -8.04 -12.08
C TYR A 329 -19.05 -8.19 -10.83
N PRO A 330 -19.12 -7.25 -9.86
CA PRO A 330 -18.32 -7.33 -8.65
C PRO A 330 -18.82 -8.46 -7.74
N ILE A 331 -17.88 -9.24 -7.19
CA ILE A 331 -18.12 -10.21 -6.13
C ILE A 331 -17.28 -9.76 -4.94
N GLU A 332 -17.96 -9.20 -3.95
CA GLU A 332 -17.35 -8.67 -2.74
C GLU A 332 -17.15 -9.79 -1.73
N VAL A 333 -15.94 -9.89 -1.18
CA VAL A 333 -15.58 -10.81 -0.11
C VAL A 333 -15.13 -9.98 1.08
N GLU A 334 -16.07 -9.60 1.93
CA GLU A 334 -15.80 -8.80 3.13
C GLU A 334 -14.99 -9.57 4.18
N ASN A 335 -15.29 -10.87 4.31
CA ASN A 335 -14.67 -11.76 5.27
C ASN A 335 -14.15 -13.03 4.59
N VAL A 336 -12.85 -13.04 4.29
CA VAL A 336 -12.20 -14.19 3.62
C VAL A 336 -12.29 -15.49 4.45
N ARG A 337 -12.54 -15.41 5.76
CA ARG A 337 -12.73 -16.60 6.59
C ARG A 337 -13.99 -17.36 6.21
N GLU A 338 -15.01 -16.70 5.67
CA GLU A 338 -16.24 -17.36 5.22
C GLU A 338 -15.99 -18.32 4.07
N LEU A 339 -15.11 -17.96 3.13
CA LEU A 339 -14.69 -18.88 2.05
C LEU A 339 -14.01 -20.15 2.58
N LYS A 340 -13.42 -20.09 3.79
CA LYS A 340 -12.67 -21.20 4.41
C LYS A 340 -13.49 -21.95 5.47
N GLN A 341 -14.64 -21.41 5.85
CA GLN A 341 -15.47 -21.98 6.90
C GLN A 341 -16.11 -23.27 6.40
N ARG A 342 -15.87 -24.35 7.14
CA ARG A 342 -16.45 -25.66 6.86
C ARG A 342 -17.98 -25.58 6.79
N MET A 343 -18.52 -26.30 5.83
CA MET A 343 -19.94 -26.58 5.67
C MET A 343 -20.15 -28.07 5.93
N GLU A 344 -21.31 -28.41 6.48
CA GLU A 344 -21.72 -29.81 6.60
C GLU A 344 -21.89 -30.42 5.19
N LEU A 345 -21.51 -31.68 4.99
CA LEU A 345 -21.64 -32.33 3.69
C LEU A 345 -23.08 -32.31 3.14
N SER A 346 -24.08 -32.34 4.03
CA SER A 346 -25.50 -32.24 3.66
C SER A 346 -25.90 -30.88 3.08
N GLU A 347 -25.09 -29.83 3.29
CA GLU A 347 -25.30 -28.48 2.75
C GLU A 347 -24.62 -28.25 1.40
N ILE A 348 -23.79 -29.21 0.95
CA ILE A 348 -23.11 -29.15 -0.33
C ILE A 348 -24.09 -29.55 -1.44
N THR A 349 -24.40 -28.61 -2.32
CA THR A 349 -25.30 -28.79 -3.47
C THR A 349 -24.58 -29.28 -4.71
N LEU A 350 -23.23 -29.23 -4.72
CA LEU A 350 -22.40 -29.78 -5.79
C LEU A 350 -22.51 -31.30 -5.85
N LYS A 351 -22.56 -31.84 -7.06
CA LYS A 351 -22.41 -33.29 -7.26
C LYS A 351 -20.94 -33.63 -7.23
N TRP A 352 -20.58 -34.70 -6.54
CA TRP A 352 -19.20 -35.14 -6.47
C TRP A 352 -19.09 -36.66 -6.40
N SER A 353 -17.93 -37.17 -6.80
CA SER A 353 -17.56 -38.58 -6.66
C SER A 353 -16.08 -38.71 -6.34
N LEU A 354 -15.73 -39.71 -5.53
CA LEU A 354 -14.36 -39.98 -5.10
C LEU A 354 -13.99 -41.43 -5.44
N GLU A 355 -13.03 -41.61 -6.34
CA GLU A 355 -12.37 -42.88 -6.60
C GLU A 355 -11.07 -42.94 -5.79
N SER A 356 -11.07 -43.63 -4.64
CA SER A 356 -9.90 -43.73 -3.77
C SER A 356 -8.98 -44.89 -4.17
N ARG A 357 -7.75 -44.58 -4.59
CA ARG A 357 -6.73 -45.55 -5.04
C ARG A 357 -5.43 -45.37 -4.24
N ASP A 358 -4.66 -44.30 -4.48
CA ASP A 358 -3.41 -43.97 -3.77
C ASP A 358 -3.47 -42.65 -2.98
N ASP A 359 -2.32 -42.22 -2.44
CA ASP A 359 -2.21 -40.99 -1.62
C ASP A 359 -2.08 -39.70 -2.47
N ARG A 360 -2.20 -39.77 -3.80
CA ARG A 360 -2.21 -38.63 -4.72
C ARG A 360 -3.63 -38.40 -5.20
N LEU A 361 -4.13 -37.17 -5.13
CA LEU A 361 -5.51 -36.84 -5.49
C LEU A 361 -5.58 -35.92 -6.70
N ALA A 362 -6.10 -36.42 -7.82
CA ALA A 362 -6.57 -35.60 -8.92
C ALA A 362 -7.91 -34.96 -8.55
N VAL A 363 -7.96 -33.63 -8.54
CA VAL A 363 -9.17 -32.84 -8.30
C VAL A 363 -9.62 -32.23 -9.63
N VAL A 364 -10.75 -32.71 -10.14
CA VAL A 364 -11.35 -32.27 -11.39
C VAL A 364 -12.58 -31.42 -11.09
N ILE A 365 -12.51 -30.14 -11.43
CA ILE A 365 -13.60 -29.19 -11.22
C ILE A 365 -14.29 -28.88 -12.56
N ASP A 366 -15.49 -29.42 -12.76
CA ASP A 366 -16.32 -29.26 -13.97
C ASP A 366 -17.58 -28.43 -13.67
N LEU A 367 -17.42 -27.11 -13.60
CA LEU A 367 -18.53 -26.16 -13.41
C LEU A 367 -18.99 -25.50 -14.71
N ALA A 368 -18.13 -25.49 -15.74
CA ALA A 368 -18.44 -24.96 -17.06
C ALA A 368 -19.18 -25.98 -17.95
N HIS A 369 -19.55 -25.57 -19.17
CA HIS A 369 -20.27 -26.42 -20.12
C HIS A 369 -19.46 -27.65 -20.58
N HIS A 370 -18.14 -27.54 -20.69
CA HIS A 370 -17.28 -28.63 -21.16
C HIS A 370 -16.88 -29.56 -20.01
N THR A 371 -17.08 -30.86 -20.20
CA THR A 371 -16.69 -31.88 -19.21
C THR A 371 -15.23 -32.30 -19.47
N SER A 372 -14.38 -32.19 -18.46
CA SER A 372 -12.94 -32.50 -18.60
C SER A 372 -12.54 -33.88 -18.10
N ILE A 373 -13.44 -34.56 -17.36
CA ILE A 373 -13.15 -35.82 -16.67
C ILE A 373 -12.55 -36.92 -17.56
N GLY A 374 -13.03 -37.10 -18.79
CA GLY A 374 -12.53 -38.13 -19.70
C GLY A 374 -11.08 -37.88 -20.11
N THR A 375 -10.77 -36.63 -20.47
CA THR A 375 -9.41 -36.21 -20.83
C THR A 375 -8.47 -36.26 -19.63
N VAL A 376 -8.94 -35.89 -18.43
CA VAL A 376 -8.13 -36.01 -17.21
C VAL A 376 -7.84 -37.47 -16.89
N LYS A 377 -8.83 -38.37 -16.97
CA LYS A 377 -8.62 -39.82 -16.77
C LYS A 377 -7.59 -40.42 -17.73
N ALA A 378 -7.54 -39.94 -18.97
CA ALA A 378 -6.53 -40.37 -19.94
C ALA A 378 -5.14 -39.76 -19.68
N TYR A 379 -5.06 -38.66 -18.92
CA TYR A 379 -3.80 -37.96 -18.61
C TYR A 379 -3.15 -38.45 -17.31
N ILE A 380 -3.95 -38.72 -16.28
CA ILE A 380 -3.45 -39.15 -14.98
C ILE A 380 -3.06 -40.63 -14.99
N ASP A 381 -2.20 -41.00 -14.06
CA ASP A 381 -1.80 -42.39 -13.82
C ASP A 381 -3.01 -43.22 -13.32
N ASP A 382 -3.15 -44.46 -13.79
CA ASP A 382 -4.24 -45.36 -13.41
C ASP A 382 -4.26 -45.65 -11.89
N GLY A 383 -3.14 -45.44 -11.19
CA GLY A 383 -3.05 -45.58 -9.73
C GLY A 383 -3.58 -44.39 -8.92
N MET A 384 -3.82 -43.22 -9.54
CA MET A 384 -4.12 -41.98 -8.81
C MET A 384 -5.57 -41.93 -8.31
N SER A 385 -5.78 -41.45 -7.08
CA SER A 385 -7.14 -41.15 -6.60
C SER A 385 -7.76 -39.99 -7.38
N LEU A 386 -9.09 -40.01 -7.58
CA LEU A 386 -9.79 -39.02 -8.39
C LEU A 386 -11.03 -38.48 -7.66
N LEU A 387 -11.02 -37.19 -7.37
CA LEU A 387 -12.19 -36.41 -6.97
C LEU A 387 -12.74 -35.66 -8.18
N HIS A 388 -13.96 -35.97 -8.57
CA HIS A 388 -14.69 -35.20 -9.59
C HIS A 388 -15.79 -34.39 -8.93
N VAL A 389 -15.81 -33.08 -9.20
CA VAL A 389 -16.82 -32.14 -8.68
C VAL A 389 -17.49 -31.45 -9.86
N GLU A 390 -18.82 -31.49 -9.91
CA GLU A 390 -19.61 -30.88 -10.97
C GLU A 390 -20.79 -30.06 -10.43
N HIS A 391 -21.16 -29.02 -11.18
CA HIS A 391 -22.37 -28.27 -10.89
C HIS A 391 -23.61 -29.05 -11.40
N PRO A 392 -24.71 -29.16 -10.62
CA PRO A 392 -25.93 -29.82 -11.08
C PRO A 392 -26.51 -29.22 -12.38
N HIS A 393 -26.30 -27.92 -12.57
CA HIS A 393 -26.71 -27.16 -13.76
C HIS A 393 -25.47 -26.62 -14.48
N LYS A 394 -24.83 -27.45 -15.30
CA LYS A 394 -23.58 -27.10 -15.99
C LYS A 394 -23.72 -25.83 -16.81
N GLY A 395 -22.73 -24.94 -16.71
CA GLY A 395 -22.57 -23.84 -17.65
C GLY A 395 -23.30 -22.52 -17.36
N ASN A 396 -24.21 -22.48 -16.38
CA ASN A 396 -24.94 -21.27 -15.97
C ASN A 396 -24.79 -21.02 -14.46
N LEU A 397 -23.54 -20.82 -14.01
CA LEU A 397 -23.28 -20.38 -12.64
C LEU A 397 -23.75 -18.93 -12.51
N LYS A 398 -24.69 -18.65 -11.59
CA LYS A 398 -25.07 -17.27 -11.30
C LYS A 398 -23.97 -16.57 -10.52
N VAL A 399 -23.79 -15.27 -10.76
CA VAL A 399 -22.72 -14.48 -10.13
C VAL A 399 -22.81 -14.51 -8.61
N GLU A 400 -24.03 -14.48 -8.08
CA GLU A 400 -24.33 -14.45 -6.66
C GLU A 400 -23.97 -15.79 -5.97
N GLU A 401 -23.95 -16.89 -6.72
CA GLU A 401 -23.70 -18.24 -6.21
C GLU A 401 -22.19 -18.58 -6.19
N ILE A 402 -21.35 -17.84 -6.91
CA ILE A 402 -19.94 -18.20 -7.13
C ILE A 402 -19.16 -18.29 -5.81
N SER A 403 -19.34 -17.32 -4.89
CA SER A 403 -18.66 -17.32 -3.59
C SER A 403 -19.07 -18.52 -2.74
N GLN A 404 -20.36 -18.81 -2.69
CA GLN A 404 -20.90 -19.97 -1.97
C GLN A 404 -20.39 -21.29 -2.56
N ILE A 405 -20.31 -21.40 -3.88
CA ILE A 405 -19.83 -22.60 -4.56
C ILE A 405 -18.32 -22.80 -4.36
N ALA A 406 -17.53 -21.73 -4.33
CA ALA A 406 -16.13 -21.80 -3.93
C ALA A 406 -15.96 -22.31 -2.49
N ARG A 407 -16.80 -21.84 -1.55
CA ARG A 407 -16.83 -22.32 -0.16
C ARG A 407 -17.22 -23.79 -0.05
N GLN A 408 -18.22 -24.24 -0.81
CA GLN A 408 -18.63 -25.65 -0.83
C GLN A 408 -17.49 -26.55 -1.34
N CYS A 409 -16.84 -26.18 -2.45
CA CYS A 409 -15.68 -26.91 -2.96
C CYS A 409 -14.53 -26.95 -1.93
N ALA A 410 -14.23 -25.81 -1.28
CA ALA A 410 -13.19 -25.75 -0.26
C ALA A 410 -13.52 -26.65 0.95
N SER A 411 -14.80 -26.69 1.36
CA SER A 411 -15.27 -27.56 2.45
C SER A 411 -15.16 -29.03 2.08
N LEU A 412 -15.58 -29.41 0.87
CA LEU A 412 -15.45 -30.77 0.35
C LEU A 412 -13.99 -31.24 0.35
N LEU A 413 -13.07 -30.39 -0.13
CA LEU A 413 -11.64 -30.71 -0.13
C LEU A 413 -11.07 -30.89 1.29
N GLN A 414 -11.55 -30.12 2.27
CA GLN A 414 -11.14 -30.30 3.67
C GLN A 414 -11.71 -31.57 4.29
N GLU A 415 -12.93 -31.94 3.93
CA GLU A 415 -13.57 -33.15 4.45
C GLU A 415 -12.89 -34.41 3.93
N ILE A 416 -12.64 -34.47 2.62
CA ILE A 416 -11.90 -35.57 1.97
C ILE A 416 -10.50 -35.74 2.58
N ARG A 417 -9.85 -34.63 2.96
CA ARG A 417 -8.57 -34.65 3.68
C ARG A 417 -8.65 -35.16 5.11
N THR A 418 -9.81 -35.01 5.76
CA THR A 418 -10.05 -35.53 7.10
C THR A 418 -10.26 -37.05 7.04
N GLU A 419 -10.88 -37.54 5.97
CA GLU A 419 -11.09 -38.98 5.72
C GLU A 419 -9.79 -39.70 5.32
N ARG A 420 -8.93 -39.06 4.51
CA ARG A 420 -7.64 -39.63 4.07
C ARG A 420 -6.57 -38.57 3.93
N ASP A 421 -5.36 -38.88 4.41
CA ASP A 421 -4.19 -38.01 4.30
C ASP A 421 -3.57 -38.09 2.90
N TYR A 422 -4.13 -37.33 1.96
CA TYR A 422 -3.57 -37.16 0.63
C TYR A 422 -2.30 -36.30 0.66
N LYS A 423 -1.20 -36.87 0.15
CA LYS A 423 0.13 -36.25 0.14
C LYS A 423 0.27 -35.20 -0.95
N GLU A 424 -0.36 -35.38 -2.11
CA GLU A 424 -0.24 -34.49 -3.26
C GLU A 424 -1.59 -34.23 -3.93
N PHE A 425 -1.85 -32.98 -4.32
CA PHE A 425 -3.08 -32.57 -5.02
C PHE A 425 -2.77 -32.15 -6.46
N HIS A 426 -3.52 -32.68 -7.42
CA HIS A 426 -3.38 -32.36 -8.84
C HIS A 426 -4.65 -31.69 -9.35
N PHE A 427 -4.61 -30.39 -9.62
CA PHE A 427 -5.81 -29.62 -9.94
C PHE A 427 -6.03 -29.43 -11.44
N PHE A 428 -7.24 -29.74 -11.90
CA PHE A 428 -7.72 -29.60 -13.28
C PHE A 428 -9.03 -28.80 -13.28
N PHE A 429 -9.09 -27.75 -14.11
CA PHE A 429 -10.21 -26.80 -14.10
C PHE A 429 -10.95 -26.72 -15.44
N SER A 430 -12.27 -26.84 -15.35
CA SER A 430 -13.27 -26.39 -16.33
C SER A 430 -14.30 -25.54 -15.58
N SER A 431 -13.96 -24.29 -15.27
CA SER A 431 -14.76 -23.43 -14.39
C SER A 431 -14.60 -21.93 -14.73
N PRO A 432 -15.48 -21.06 -14.23
CA PRO A 432 -15.26 -19.62 -14.27
C PRO A 432 -13.94 -19.22 -13.59
N VAL A 433 -13.27 -18.20 -14.13
CA VAL A 433 -11.97 -17.68 -13.65
C VAL A 433 -12.06 -17.20 -12.20
N VAL A 434 -13.10 -16.44 -11.88
CA VAL A 434 -13.32 -15.87 -10.53
C VAL A 434 -13.60 -16.95 -9.47
N PHE A 435 -14.29 -18.03 -9.85
CA PHE A 435 -14.49 -19.19 -8.97
C PHE A 435 -13.14 -19.80 -8.62
N ALA A 436 -12.30 -20.05 -9.64
CA ALA A 436 -11.00 -20.68 -9.45
C ALA A 436 -10.09 -19.81 -8.58
N PHE A 437 -10.10 -18.49 -8.77
CA PHE A 437 -9.42 -17.55 -7.88
C PHE A 437 -9.88 -17.70 -6.43
N MET A 438 -11.19 -17.64 -6.16
CA MET A 438 -11.71 -17.74 -4.79
C MET A 438 -11.44 -19.12 -4.16
N LEU A 439 -11.53 -20.20 -4.93
CA LEU A 439 -11.13 -21.53 -4.46
C LEU A 439 -9.63 -21.56 -4.11
N GLY A 440 -8.78 -20.90 -4.89
CA GLY A 440 -7.35 -20.74 -4.59
C GLY A 440 -7.12 -19.99 -3.28
N VAL A 441 -7.85 -18.89 -3.05
CA VAL A 441 -7.82 -18.13 -1.79
C VAL A 441 -8.23 -19.00 -0.60
N ALA A 442 -9.28 -19.81 -0.77
CA ALA A 442 -9.78 -20.70 0.27
C ALA A 442 -8.81 -21.87 0.54
N PHE A 443 -8.28 -22.49 -0.51
CA PHE A 443 -7.36 -23.61 -0.44
C PHE A 443 -5.99 -23.20 0.16
N GLY A 444 -5.46 -22.04 -0.20
CA GLY A 444 -4.16 -21.57 0.29
C GLY A 444 -3.01 -22.49 -0.11
N HIS A 445 -2.05 -22.72 0.79
CA HIS A 445 -0.81 -23.47 0.51
C HIS A 445 -0.58 -24.63 1.49
N TYR A 446 -1.67 -25.27 1.94
CA TYR A 446 -1.59 -26.27 3.02
C TYR A 446 -1.10 -27.65 2.57
N SER A 447 -1.20 -27.95 1.28
CA SER A 447 -0.78 -29.23 0.72
C SER A 447 0.08 -29.01 -0.53
N PRO A 448 1.14 -29.81 -0.74
CA PRO A 448 1.89 -29.76 -1.98
C PRO A 448 1.05 -30.34 -3.13
N GLY A 449 1.47 -30.04 -4.35
CA GLY A 449 0.71 -30.43 -5.52
C GLY A 449 0.99 -29.57 -6.73
N TYR A 450 0.21 -29.82 -7.78
CA TYR A 450 0.42 -29.25 -9.10
C TYR A 450 -0.87 -28.73 -9.69
N ILE A 451 -0.75 -27.66 -10.46
CA ILE A 451 -1.84 -27.07 -11.22
C ILE A 451 -1.58 -27.34 -12.70
N TYR A 452 -2.61 -27.79 -13.40
CA TYR A 452 -2.53 -28.16 -14.80
C TYR A 452 -3.39 -27.25 -15.68
N GLN A 453 -2.90 -26.98 -16.89
CA GLN A 453 -3.62 -26.26 -17.92
C GLN A 453 -3.76 -27.13 -19.17
N TYR A 454 -4.95 -27.11 -19.76
CA TYR A 454 -5.20 -27.78 -21.03
C TYR A 454 -4.63 -26.95 -22.19
N PHE A 455 -3.76 -27.57 -22.99
CA PHE A 455 -3.13 -27.02 -24.17
C PHE A 455 -3.11 -28.08 -25.28
N ASP A 456 -3.57 -27.71 -26.48
CA ASP A 456 -3.41 -28.50 -27.71
C ASP A 456 -3.82 -29.98 -27.58
N GLY A 457 -4.93 -30.28 -26.87
CA GLY A 457 -5.40 -31.66 -26.74
C GLY A 457 -4.96 -32.40 -25.48
N THR A 458 -4.11 -31.81 -24.63
CA THR A 458 -3.60 -32.47 -23.41
C THR A 458 -3.34 -31.51 -22.26
N TYR A 459 -3.14 -32.03 -21.06
CA TYR A 459 -2.78 -31.24 -19.90
C TYR A 459 -1.26 -31.05 -19.77
N VAL A 460 -0.86 -29.86 -19.36
CA VAL A 460 0.52 -29.53 -19.04
C VAL A 460 0.57 -29.00 -17.62
N LYS A 461 1.55 -29.48 -16.84
CA LYS A 461 1.86 -28.91 -15.52
C LYS A 461 2.37 -27.49 -15.71
N VAL A 462 1.70 -26.52 -15.08
CA VAL A 462 2.04 -25.10 -15.20
C VAL A 462 2.55 -24.47 -13.92
N LEU A 463 2.18 -25.02 -12.75
CA LEU A 463 2.61 -24.52 -11.44
C LEU A 463 2.79 -25.65 -10.43
N ASP A 464 3.69 -25.42 -9.48
CA ASP A 464 3.89 -26.21 -8.26
C ASP A 464 3.43 -25.39 -7.03
N ILE A 465 2.51 -25.93 -6.24
CA ILE A 465 1.94 -25.26 -5.06
C ILE A 465 3.02 -24.99 -3.99
N SER A 466 4.03 -25.85 -3.89
CA SER A 466 5.16 -25.68 -2.98
C SER A 466 6.00 -24.45 -3.37
N HIS A 467 6.15 -24.19 -4.67
CA HIS A 467 6.78 -22.95 -5.14
C HIS A 467 5.94 -21.72 -4.80
N LEU A 468 4.61 -21.78 -4.94
CA LEU A 468 3.73 -20.67 -4.54
C LEU A 468 3.87 -20.35 -3.04
N LYS A 469 3.95 -21.39 -2.20
CA LYS A 469 4.23 -21.24 -0.77
C LYS A 469 5.56 -20.52 -0.52
N ALA A 470 6.63 -20.95 -1.22
CA ALA A 470 7.95 -20.37 -1.05
C ALA A 470 8.03 -18.90 -1.50
N ILE A 471 7.32 -18.52 -2.58
CA ILE A 471 7.16 -17.10 -2.99
C ILE A 471 6.58 -16.29 -1.83
N ARG A 472 5.48 -16.77 -1.25
CA ARG A 472 4.78 -16.06 -0.16
C ARG A 472 5.61 -15.99 1.13
N GLU A 473 6.42 -17.01 1.40
CA GLU A 473 7.32 -17.05 2.57
C GLU A 473 8.63 -16.27 2.36
N GLY A 474 8.83 -15.65 1.18
CA GLY A 474 10.05 -14.89 0.87
C GLY A 474 11.32 -15.75 0.79
N LYS A 475 11.18 -17.06 0.55
CA LYS A 475 12.32 -17.96 0.41
C LYS A 475 12.92 -17.78 -0.98
N ASN A 476 14.24 -17.56 -1.06
CA ASN A 476 14.98 -17.53 -2.31
C ASN A 476 14.84 -18.87 -3.04
N LEU A 477 13.96 -18.92 -4.04
CA LEU A 477 13.86 -20.03 -4.97
C LEU A 477 14.97 -19.86 -6.00
N ALA A 478 16.07 -20.59 -5.84
CA ALA A 478 16.95 -20.83 -6.97
C ALA A 478 16.10 -21.49 -8.06
N LEU A 479 15.99 -20.83 -9.21
CA LEU A 479 15.32 -21.38 -10.40
C LEU A 479 16.01 -22.70 -10.75
N SER A 480 15.46 -23.82 -10.30
CA SER A 480 15.94 -25.16 -10.66
C SER A 480 15.44 -25.52 -12.06
N GLY A 481 15.94 -24.79 -13.04
CA GLY A 481 15.87 -25.15 -14.44
C GLY A 481 17.05 -26.04 -14.81
N GLU A 482 17.01 -27.32 -14.42
CA GLU A 482 17.73 -28.36 -15.16
C GLU A 482 16.70 -29.33 -15.75
N THR A 483 16.24 -28.99 -16.95
CA THR A 483 15.71 -29.96 -17.89
C THR A 483 16.81 -30.98 -18.19
N LYS A 484 16.78 -32.13 -17.52
CA LYS A 484 17.36 -33.35 -18.09
C LYS A 484 16.40 -33.85 -19.17
N THR A 485 16.66 -33.44 -20.40
CA THR A 485 16.25 -34.21 -21.59
C THR A 485 17.16 -35.44 -21.74
N PRO A 486 16.65 -36.56 -22.29
CA PRO A 486 17.34 -37.85 -22.35
C PRO A 486 18.62 -37.84 -23.19
#